data_AF-A0A971JD13-F1
#
_entry.id   AF-A0A971JD13-F1
#
_cell.length_a   1.000
_cell.length_b   1.000
_cell.length_c   1.000
_cell.angle_alpha   90.00
_cell.angle_beta   90.00
_cell.angle_gamma   90.00
#
_symmetry.space_group_name_H-M   'P 1'
#
loop_
_entity.id
_entity.type
_entity.pdbx_description
1 polymer ?
#
loop_
_entity_poly.entity_id
_entity_poly.type
_entity_poly.pdbx_seq_one_letter_code
_entity_poly.pdbx_strand_id
1 'polypeptide(L)'
;MKKTLVLIRDGALVTVCSIIGLILSFVIYVIAFMYFEKITNGNYYFVTPLRLIHGIVWLILGLVLYKTKIIDWLKASILTISVATFLISAGVTLYTKPIFTTISIFLVLTISLLALLRKGRKWYHYYALILALAAVMSYL
;
A
#
# COMPACT_ATOMS: atom_id res chain seq x y z
N MET A 1 27.69 17.19 -4.25
CA MET A 1 27.69 16.23 -3.11
C MET A 1 26.46 16.33 -2.20
N LYS A 2 26.12 17.49 -1.60
CA LYS A 2 24.96 17.61 -0.67
C LYS A 2 23.60 17.15 -1.25
N LYS A 3 23.30 17.46 -2.52
CA LYS A 3 22.01 17.09 -3.16
C LYS A 3 21.83 15.57 -3.31
N THR A 4 22.88 14.84 -3.71
CA THR A 4 22.85 13.38 -3.86
C THR A 4 22.67 12.69 -2.52
N LEU A 5 23.32 13.20 -1.48
CA LEU A 5 23.25 12.64 -0.13
C LEU A 5 21.85 12.82 0.49
N VAL A 6 21.22 14.00 0.27
CA VAL A 6 19.81 14.24 0.63
C VAL A 6 18.89 13.27 -0.11
N LEU A 7 19.14 13.03 -1.39
CA LEU A 7 18.34 12.13 -2.22
C LEU A 7 18.42 10.66 -1.76
N ILE A 8 19.62 10.19 -1.37
CA ILE A 8 19.84 8.84 -0.81
C ILE A 8 19.16 8.71 0.55
N ARG A 9 19.34 9.71 1.42
CA ARG A 9 18.67 9.77 2.73
C ARG A 9 17.15 9.68 2.57
N ASP A 10 16.57 10.44 1.64
CA ASP A 10 15.14 10.43 1.39
C ASP A 10 14.66 9.04 0.91
N GLY A 11 15.43 8.34 0.08
CA GLY A 11 15.13 6.95 -0.30
C GLY A 11 15.20 5.96 0.87
N ALA A 12 16.18 6.12 1.76
CA ALA A 12 16.28 5.32 2.98
C ALA A 12 15.08 5.57 3.92
N LEU A 13 14.69 6.84 4.09
CA LEU A 13 13.50 7.22 4.86
C LEU A 13 12.23 6.62 4.26
N VAL A 14 12.09 6.61 2.93
CA VAL A 14 10.97 5.93 2.25
C VAL A 14 10.92 4.47 2.65
N THR A 15 12.04 3.76 2.58
CA THR A 15 12.10 2.33 2.91
C THR A 15 11.65 2.07 4.35
N VAL A 16 12.25 2.78 5.31
CA VAL A 16 11.96 2.60 6.74
C VAL A 16 10.51 2.96 7.05
N CYS A 17 10.02 4.11 6.59
CA CYS A 17 8.65 4.53 6.83
C CYS A 17 7.61 3.65 6.14
N SER A 18 7.92 3.12 4.95
CA SER A 18 7.05 2.16 4.27
C SER A 18 6.93 0.86 5.06
N ILE A 19 8.03 0.30 5.57
CA ILE A 19 8.01 -0.92 6.39
C ILE A 19 7.19 -0.69 7.67
N ILE A 20 7.50 0.38 8.41
CA ILE A 20 6.77 0.73 9.64
C ILE A 20 5.28 0.93 9.34
N GLY A 21 4.96 1.64 8.25
CA GLY A 21 3.58 1.89 7.86
C GLY A 21 2.82 0.64 7.41
N LEU A 22 3.49 -0.33 6.79
CA LEU A 22 2.89 -1.63 6.46
C LEU A 22 2.60 -2.46 7.72
N ILE A 23 3.53 -2.49 8.67
CA ILE A 23 3.32 -3.12 9.98
C ILE A 23 2.12 -2.46 10.67
N LEU A 24 2.07 -1.13 10.68
CA LEU A 24 0.96 -0.40 11.29
C LEU A 24 -0.38 -0.70 10.60
N SER A 25 -0.40 -0.74 9.26
CA SER A 25 -1.58 -1.11 8.47
C SER A 25 -2.08 -2.51 8.83
N PHE A 26 -1.16 -3.46 9.02
CA PHE A 26 -1.50 -4.82 9.44
C PHE A 26 -2.04 -4.87 10.87
N VAL A 27 -1.40 -4.14 11.81
CA VAL A 27 -1.88 -4.05 13.20
C VAL A 27 -3.31 -3.47 13.24
N ILE A 28 -3.59 -2.43 12.45
CA ILE A 28 -4.94 -1.85 12.33
C ILE A 28 -5.95 -2.89 11.83
N TYR A 29 -5.57 -3.69 10.83
CA TYR A 29 -6.42 -4.78 10.34
C TYR A 29 -6.73 -5.81 11.44
N VAL A 30 -5.71 -6.24 12.18
CA VAL A 30 -5.85 -7.24 13.25
C VAL A 30 -6.75 -6.69 14.37
N ILE A 31 -6.58 -5.43 14.78
CA ILE A 31 -7.43 -4.79 15.79
C ILE A 31 -8.89 -4.77 15.30
N ALA A 32 -9.12 -4.38 14.03
CA ALA A 32 -10.45 -4.38 13.45
C ALA A 32 -11.04 -5.80 13.40
N PHE A 33 -10.25 -6.79 13.01
CA PHE A 33 -10.66 -8.20 12.98
C PHE A 33 -11.11 -8.68 14.36
N MET A 34 -10.32 -8.46 15.41
CA MET A 34 -10.64 -8.85 16.79
C MET A 34 -11.93 -8.18 17.29
N TYR A 35 -12.13 -6.91 16.91
CA TYR A 35 -13.35 -6.18 17.25
C TYR A 35 -14.60 -6.80 16.61
N PHE A 36 -14.54 -7.10 15.31
CA PHE A 36 -15.67 -7.72 14.59
C PHE A 36 -15.90 -9.18 15.00
N GLU A 37 -14.84 -9.95 15.29
CA GLU A 37 -14.95 -11.32 15.81
C GLU A 37 -15.77 -11.37 17.11
N LYS A 38 -15.51 -10.41 18.02
CA LYS A 38 -16.25 -10.27 19.28
C LYS A 38 -17.74 -9.94 19.07
N ILE A 39 -18.07 -9.11 18.07
CA ILE A 39 -19.47 -8.72 17.77
C ILE A 39 -20.23 -9.83 17.08
N THR A 40 -19.56 -10.60 16.22
CA THR A 40 -20.17 -11.64 15.39
C THR A 40 -20.22 -12.99 16.09
N ASN A 41 -19.84 -13.07 17.37
CA ASN A 41 -19.78 -14.30 18.16
C ASN A 41 -19.03 -15.43 17.44
N GLY A 42 -17.90 -15.11 16.78
CA GLY A 42 -17.07 -16.08 16.06
C GLY A 42 -17.53 -16.45 14.65
N ASN A 43 -18.49 -15.72 14.06
CA ASN A 43 -18.87 -15.92 12.66
C ASN A 43 -17.96 -15.15 11.70
N TYR A 44 -17.23 -15.83 10.82
CA TYR A 44 -16.20 -15.23 9.95
C TYR A 44 -16.67 -14.69 8.59
N TYR A 45 -17.98 -14.59 8.31
CA TYR A 45 -18.43 -14.02 7.02
C TYR A 45 -17.98 -12.56 6.79
N PHE A 46 -17.62 -11.83 7.86
CA PHE A 46 -17.14 -10.45 7.77
C PHE A 46 -15.67 -10.32 7.31
N VAL A 47 -14.87 -11.41 7.34
CA VAL A 47 -13.42 -11.33 7.14
C VAL A 47 -13.07 -10.84 5.74
N THR A 48 -13.76 -11.39 4.73
CA THR A 48 -13.58 -11.02 3.33
C THR A 48 -13.95 -9.56 3.07
N PRO A 49 -15.16 -9.06 3.42
CA PRO A 49 -15.49 -7.66 3.21
C PRO A 49 -14.61 -6.72 4.06
N LEU A 50 -14.27 -7.08 5.30
CA LEU A 50 -13.38 -6.28 6.15
C LEU A 50 -12.01 -6.09 5.51
N ARG A 51 -11.41 -7.16 4.99
CA ARG A 51 -10.09 -7.10 4.33
C ARG A 51 -10.14 -6.23 3.08
N LEU A 52 -11.16 -6.42 2.23
CA LEU A 52 -11.30 -5.65 1.01
C LEU A 52 -11.52 -4.15 1.30
N ILE A 53 -12.40 -3.83 2.25
CA ILE A 53 -12.67 -2.46 2.69
C ILE A 53 -11.40 -1.82 3.26
N HIS A 54 -10.65 -2.54 4.09
CA HIS A 54 -9.38 -2.06 4.64
C HIS A 54 -8.39 -1.64 3.54
N GLY A 55 -8.20 -2.50 2.54
CA GLY A 55 -7.37 -2.19 1.38
C GLY A 55 -7.85 -0.96 0.61
N ILE A 56 -9.17 -0.86 0.34
CA ILE A 56 -9.77 0.27 -0.37
C ILE A 56 -9.60 1.57 0.41
N VAL A 57 -9.83 1.55 1.73
CA VAL A 57 -9.67 2.72 2.60
C VAL A 57 -8.23 3.22 2.56
N TRP A 58 -7.25 2.33 2.67
CA TRP A 58 -5.84 2.70 2.55
C TRP A 58 -5.49 3.30 1.19
N LEU A 59 -6.04 2.75 0.10
CA LEU A 59 -5.82 3.28 -1.24
C LEU A 59 -6.39 4.70 -1.37
N ILE A 60 -7.64 4.92 -0.93
CA ILE A 60 -8.29 6.23 -0.96
C ILE A 60 -7.53 7.24 -0.10
N LEU A 61 -7.17 6.88 1.13
CA LEU A 61 -6.37 7.72 2.03
C LEU A 61 -5.04 8.10 1.38
N GLY A 62 -4.36 7.13 0.75
CA GLY A 62 -3.13 7.37 0.02
C GLY A 62 -3.30 8.41 -1.09
N LEU A 63 -4.33 8.25 -1.93
CA LEU A 63 -4.62 9.17 -3.02
C LEU A 63 -4.96 10.59 -2.54
N VAL A 64 -5.72 10.70 -1.44
CA VAL A 64 -6.07 11.99 -0.82
C VAL A 64 -4.81 12.66 -0.27
N LEU A 65 -4.01 11.95 0.53
CA LEU A 65 -2.78 12.46 1.10
C LEU A 65 -1.74 12.83 0.02
N TYR A 66 -1.72 12.11 -1.10
CA TYR A 66 -0.81 12.40 -2.20
C TYR A 66 -1.10 13.76 -2.89
N LYS A 67 -2.33 14.26 -2.80
CA LYS A 67 -2.73 15.59 -3.32
C LYS A 67 -2.36 16.75 -2.38
N THR A 68 -2.05 16.48 -1.11
CA THR A 68 -1.75 17.51 -0.11
C THR A 68 -0.34 18.09 -0.24
N LYS A 69 0.01 19.09 0.59
CA LYS A 69 1.36 19.71 0.64
C LYS A 69 2.37 18.96 1.52
N ILE A 70 2.14 17.67 1.82
CA ILE A 70 3.07 16.84 2.60
C ILE A 70 4.45 16.74 1.91
N ILE A 71 5.49 16.55 2.73
CA ILE A 71 6.88 16.35 2.31
C ILE A 71 6.99 15.17 1.34
N ASP A 72 7.83 15.33 0.32
CA ASP A 72 7.79 14.47 -0.87
C ASP A 72 8.21 13.00 -0.61
N TRP A 73 9.18 12.76 0.29
CA TRP A 73 9.57 11.40 0.68
C TRP A 73 8.45 10.70 1.48
N LEU A 74 7.69 11.46 2.29
CA LEU A 74 6.58 10.90 3.06
C LEU A 74 5.42 10.51 2.12
N LYS A 75 5.18 11.28 1.05
CA LYS A 75 4.21 10.91 0.00
C LYS A 75 4.56 9.61 -0.70
N ALA A 76 5.84 9.39 -1.01
CA ALA A 76 6.30 8.14 -1.59
C ALA A 76 6.10 6.97 -0.62
N SER A 77 6.37 7.18 0.68
CA SER A 77 6.13 6.18 1.72
C SER A 77 4.65 5.79 1.81
N ILE A 78 3.76 6.79 1.85
CA ILE A 78 2.30 6.61 1.86
C ILE A 78 1.84 5.87 0.60
N LEU A 79 2.39 6.21 -0.56
CA LEU A 79 2.08 5.52 -1.81
C LEU A 79 2.39 4.02 -1.71
N THR A 80 3.56 3.65 -1.18
CA THR A 80 3.92 2.24 -0.95
C THR A 80 2.92 1.56 -0.03
N ILE A 81 2.62 2.16 1.13
CA ILE A 81 1.72 1.58 2.14
C ILE A 81 0.34 1.34 1.54
N SER A 82 -0.21 2.35 0.87
CA SER A 82 -1.54 2.30 0.26
C SER A 82 -1.65 1.28 -0.86
N VAL A 83 -0.69 1.28 -1.80
CA VAL A 83 -0.69 0.35 -2.93
C VAL A 83 -0.48 -1.08 -2.45
N ALA A 84 0.51 -1.33 -1.59
CA ALA A 84 0.78 -2.68 -1.09
C ALA A 84 -0.37 -3.20 -0.23
N THR A 85 -0.93 -2.40 0.69
CA THR A 85 -2.07 -2.85 1.53
C THR A 85 -3.27 -3.22 0.66
N PHE A 86 -3.57 -2.41 -0.36
CA PHE A 86 -4.66 -2.71 -1.29
C PHE A 86 -4.40 -4.00 -2.07
N LEU A 87 -3.20 -4.15 -2.63
CA LEU A 87 -2.86 -5.32 -3.44
C LEU A 87 -2.78 -6.60 -2.63
N ILE A 88 -2.24 -6.56 -1.41
CA ILE A 88 -2.28 -7.68 -0.46
C ILE A 88 -3.74 -8.04 -0.14
N SER A 89 -4.56 -7.05 0.21
CA SER A 89 -5.96 -7.26 0.56
C SER A 89 -6.76 -7.88 -0.59
N ALA A 90 -6.60 -7.33 -1.80
CA ALA A 90 -7.24 -7.83 -3.02
C ALA A 90 -6.72 -9.21 -3.39
N GLY A 91 -5.41 -9.42 -3.34
CA GLY A 91 -4.77 -10.68 -3.73
C GLY A 91 -5.19 -11.85 -2.86
N VAL A 92 -5.23 -11.68 -1.54
CA VAL A 92 -5.67 -12.75 -0.64
C VAL A 92 -7.17 -13.01 -0.78
N THR A 93 -7.97 -11.96 -1.00
CA THR A 93 -9.42 -12.08 -1.23
C THR A 93 -9.74 -12.82 -2.53
N LEU A 94 -8.93 -12.59 -3.57
CA LEU A 94 -9.07 -13.18 -4.89
C LEU A 94 -8.13 -14.37 -5.11
N TYR A 95 -7.56 -14.96 -4.06
CA TYR A 95 -6.57 -16.03 -4.17
C TYR A 95 -7.10 -17.23 -4.96
N THR A 96 -8.39 -17.56 -4.81
CA THR A 96 -9.07 -18.62 -5.58
C THR A 96 -9.28 -18.28 -7.05
N LYS A 97 -9.03 -17.03 -7.45
CA LYS A 97 -9.23 -16.46 -8.78
C LYS A 97 -7.94 -15.74 -9.25
N PRO A 98 -6.84 -16.46 -9.47
CA PRO A 98 -5.51 -15.88 -9.69
C PRO A 98 -5.44 -14.91 -10.86
N ILE A 99 -6.22 -15.14 -11.92
CA ILE A 99 -6.32 -14.23 -13.07
C ILE A 99 -6.77 -12.82 -12.64
N PHE A 100 -7.77 -12.73 -11.75
CA PHE A 100 -8.29 -11.45 -11.26
C PHE A 100 -7.29 -10.76 -10.33
N THR A 101 -6.53 -11.51 -9.53
CA THR A 101 -5.41 -10.99 -8.74
C THR A 101 -4.34 -10.37 -9.63
N THR A 102 -3.88 -11.08 -10.66
CA THR A 102 -2.86 -10.60 -11.58
C THR A 102 -3.31 -9.34 -12.33
N ILE A 103 -4.56 -9.32 -12.81
CA ILE A 103 -5.13 -8.14 -13.48
C ILE A 103 -5.17 -6.95 -12.52
N SER A 104 -5.57 -7.15 -11.27
CA SER A 104 -5.64 -6.08 -10.26
C SER A 104 -4.26 -5.49 -9.96
N ILE A 105 -3.24 -6.35 -9.76
CA ILE A 105 -1.85 -5.92 -9.56
C ILE A 105 -1.35 -5.12 -10.76
N PHE A 106 -1.52 -5.67 -11.97
CA PHE A 106 -1.08 -5.02 -13.20
C PHE A 106 -1.74 -3.65 -13.39
N LEU A 107 -3.05 -3.56 -13.20
CA LEU A 107 -3.82 -2.34 -13.39
C LEU A 107 -3.42 -1.24 -12.40
N VAL A 108 -3.32 -1.56 -11.10
CA VAL A 108 -2.94 -0.58 -10.07
C VAL A 108 -1.51 -0.08 -10.26
N LEU A 109 -0.57 -0.98 -10.58
CA LEU A 109 0.83 -0.59 -10.84
C LEU A 109 0.93 0.27 -12.09
N THR A 110 0.23 -0.09 -13.17
CA THR A 110 0.25 0.66 -14.43
C THR A 110 -0.33 2.06 -14.23
N ILE A 111 -1.48 2.19 -13.57
CA ILE A 111 -2.10 3.49 -13.28
C ILE A 111 -1.18 4.34 -12.40
N SER A 112 -0.60 3.75 -11.36
CA SER A 112 0.32 4.45 -10.45
C SER A 112 1.56 4.94 -11.20
N LEU A 113 2.16 4.07 -12.03
CA LEU A 113 3.33 4.40 -12.84
C LEU A 113 3.03 5.52 -13.83
N LEU A 114 1.93 5.43 -14.58
CA LEU A 114 1.50 6.46 -15.52
C LEU A 114 1.25 7.81 -14.80
N ALA A 115 0.64 7.78 -13.62
CA ALA A 115 0.40 8.98 -12.82
C ALA A 115 1.71 9.63 -12.34
N LEU A 116 2.72 8.82 -11.98
CA LEU A 116 4.05 9.30 -11.60
C LEU A 116 4.81 9.89 -12.79
N LEU A 117 4.80 9.21 -13.94
CA LEU A 117 5.42 9.66 -15.19
C LEU A 117 4.86 11.00 -15.65
N ARG A 118 3.53 11.16 -15.67
CA ARG A 118 2.88 12.43 -16.04
C ARG A 118 3.27 13.61 -15.14
N LYS A 119 3.67 13.34 -13.89
CA LYS A 119 4.06 14.36 -12.92
C LYS A 119 5.56 14.56 -12.78
N GLY A 120 6.39 13.83 -13.55
CA GLY A 120 7.85 13.94 -13.50
C GLY A 120 8.42 13.80 -12.08
N ARG A 121 7.91 12.84 -11.29
CA ARG A 121 8.30 12.67 -9.89
C ARG A 121 9.75 12.22 -9.75
N LYS A 122 10.32 12.38 -8.55
CA LYS A 122 11.69 11.90 -8.26
C LYS A 122 11.75 10.37 -8.21
N TRP A 123 12.92 9.80 -8.45
CA TRP A 123 13.14 8.35 -8.56
C TRP A 123 12.58 7.54 -7.37
N TYR A 124 12.62 8.08 -6.14
CA TYR A 124 12.15 7.34 -4.96
C TYR A 124 10.63 7.10 -4.95
N HIS A 125 9.84 7.85 -5.73
CA HIS A 125 8.41 7.53 -5.93
C HIS A 125 8.21 6.30 -6.82
N TYR A 126 9.13 6.04 -7.76
CA TYR A 126 9.10 4.83 -8.59
C TYR A 126 9.60 3.63 -7.77
N TYR A 127 10.65 3.85 -6.98
CA TYR A 127 11.14 2.86 -6.02
C TYR A 127 10.07 2.45 -5.00
N ALA A 128 9.23 3.39 -4.56
CA ALA A 128 8.08 3.10 -3.71
C ALA A 128 7.10 2.06 -4.29
N LEU A 129 6.92 2.03 -5.62
CA LEU A 129 6.10 1.00 -6.28
C LEU A 129 6.80 -0.36 -6.31
N ILE A 130 8.12 -0.39 -6.47
CA ILE A 130 8.92 -1.62 -6.42
C ILE A 130 8.85 -2.23 -5.01
N LEU A 131 9.00 -1.39 -3.97
CA LEU A 131 8.81 -1.82 -2.58
C LEU A 131 7.42 -2.37 -2.34
N ALA A 132 6.39 -1.74 -2.90
CA ALA A 132 5.02 -2.23 -2.78
C ALA A 132 4.86 -3.62 -3.42
N LEU A 133 5.41 -3.81 -4.62
CA LEU A 133 5.39 -5.11 -5.29
C LEU A 133 6.16 -6.18 -4.50
N ALA A 134 7.32 -5.86 -3.93
CA ALA A 134 8.08 -6.78 -3.09
C ALA A 134 7.29 -7.19 -1.83
N ALA A 135 6.60 -6.25 -1.19
CA ALA A 135 5.73 -6.54 -0.06
C ALA A 135 4.56 -7.47 -0.46
N VAL A 136 3.96 -7.24 -1.63
CA VAL A 136 2.89 -8.08 -2.17
C VAL A 136 3.39 -9.52 -2.42
N MET A 137 4.55 -9.68 -3.06
CA MET A 137 5.16 -10.98 -3.38
C MET A 137 5.61 -11.79 -2.16
N SER A 138 5.88 -11.15 -1.03
CA SER A 138 6.23 -11.84 0.22
C SER A 138 5.01 -12.30 1.02
N TYR A 139 3.82 -11.78 0.68
CA TYR A 139 2.57 -12.09 1.37
C TYR A 139 1.71 -13.11 0.60
N LEU A 140 1.68 -13.02 -0.74
CA LEU A 140 0.92 -13.89 -1.64
C LEU A 140 1.66 -15.19 -1.96
#